data_AF-A0A6B2E1M8-F1
#
_entry.id   AF-A0A6B2E1M8-F1
#
_cell.length_a   1.000
_cell.length_b   1.000
_cell.length_c   1.000
_cell.angle_alpha   90.00
_cell.angle_beta   90.00
_cell.angle_gamma   90.00
#
_symmetry.space_group_name_H-M   'P 1'
#
loop_
_entity.id
_entity.type
_entity.pdbx_description
1 polymer ?
#
loop_
_entity_poly.entity_id
_entity_poly.type
_entity_poly.pdbx_seq_one_letter_code
_entity_poly.pdbx_strand_id
1 'polypeptide(L)'
;MLDLAFSTEDLAHTRFAFSPAWEIVASVRVLNQPGAHALHLPWVKRATAALDAAGLDIGLLRDLVPLRHLPGFLAGTPASPLPELADELADLRDVPARVVRRELDAMTGPRSTALNRFYRDPEAGLERLAAVMERYWDLVLAPDWPRIRALLEADVLHRSRLLAQGGAAELFNDLTPLVRWEGGTLTVAHRHLHAAVPLDGRGLVLVPSAFVWPRVFSKTDPRWQPVLRYPPRGIATLWETGTATAPGALAGVVGRGRAMLLTEL
;
A
#
# COMPACT_ATOMS: atom_id res chain seq x y z
N MET A 1 -19.54 1.79 4.59
CA MET A 1 -19.01 1.20 5.84
C MET A 1 -18.74 -0.29 5.67
N LEU A 2 -17.55 -0.76 6.04
CA LEU A 2 -17.20 -2.18 6.07
C LEU A 2 -17.01 -2.58 7.54
N ASP A 3 -17.77 -3.54 8.02
CA ASP A 3 -17.64 -4.08 9.36
C ASP A 3 -16.95 -5.45 9.30
N LEU A 4 -15.82 -5.58 9.99
CA LEU A 4 -15.10 -6.83 10.12
C LEU A 4 -15.32 -7.40 11.51
N ALA A 5 -16.01 -8.55 11.60
CA ALA A 5 -16.25 -9.22 12.87
C ALA A 5 -15.07 -10.14 13.21
N PHE A 6 -14.47 -9.94 14.39
CA PHE A 6 -13.32 -10.70 14.86
C PHE A 6 -13.73 -11.75 15.90
N SER A 7 -13.19 -12.95 15.75
CA SER A 7 -13.01 -13.90 16.84
C SER A 7 -11.68 -13.63 17.59
N THR A 8 -11.44 -14.34 18.69
CA THR A 8 -10.15 -14.32 19.38
C THR A 8 -9.03 -14.93 18.54
N GLU A 9 -9.35 -15.94 17.71
CA GLU A 9 -8.41 -16.54 16.75
C GLU A 9 -8.00 -15.52 15.68
N ASP A 10 -8.94 -14.68 15.20
CA ASP A 10 -8.64 -13.62 14.25
C ASP A 10 -7.68 -12.57 14.81
N LEU A 11 -7.81 -12.24 16.09
CA LEU A 11 -6.87 -11.36 16.78
C LEU A 11 -5.47 -11.99 16.86
N ALA A 12 -5.38 -13.29 17.12
CA ALA A 12 -4.10 -14.01 17.16
C ALA A 12 -3.42 -14.10 15.78
N HIS A 13 -4.20 -14.17 14.70
CA HIS A 13 -3.71 -14.19 13.32
C HIS A 13 -3.55 -12.80 12.69
N THR A 14 -3.85 -11.73 13.44
CA THR A 14 -3.64 -10.36 12.98
C THR A 14 -2.15 -10.01 13.02
N ARG A 15 -1.63 -9.47 11.91
CA ARG A 15 -0.21 -9.18 11.75
C ARG A 15 0.04 -7.98 10.84
N PHE A 16 1.23 -7.40 10.95
CA PHE A 16 1.72 -6.41 10.00
C PHE A 16 2.40 -7.07 8.81
N ALA A 17 2.33 -6.41 7.66
CA ALA A 17 3.16 -6.71 6.51
C ALA A 17 3.43 -5.45 5.68
N PHE A 18 4.46 -5.49 4.86
CA PHE A 18 4.69 -4.51 3.80
C PHE A 18 4.34 -5.14 2.44
N SER A 19 4.19 -4.32 1.40
CA SER A 19 3.85 -4.80 0.05
C SER A 19 4.40 -3.86 -1.02
N PRO A 20 5.60 -4.12 -1.57
CA PRO A 20 6.13 -3.43 -2.73
C PRO A 20 5.15 -3.33 -3.91
N ALA A 21 4.45 -4.42 -4.24
CA ALA A 21 3.44 -4.45 -5.31
C ALA A 21 2.25 -3.53 -5.01
N TRP A 22 1.81 -3.45 -3.75
CA TRP A 22 0.81 -2.47 -3.37
C TRP A 22 1.30 -1.03 -3.49
N GLU A 23 2.55 -0.74 -3.10
CA GLU A 23 3.11 0.61 -3.24
C GLU A 23 3.13 1.05 -4.71
N ILE A 24 3.45 0.15 -5.65
CA ILE A 24 3.33 0.40 -7.10
C ILE A 24 1.89 0.79 -7.47
N VAL A 25 0.92 0.00 -7.03
CA VAL A 25 -0.49 0.25 -7.33
C VAL A 25 -0.96 1.58 -6.74
N ALA A 26 -0.63 1.85 -5.48
CA ALA A 26 -1.02 3.06 -4.78
C ALA A 26 -0.34 4.30 -5.38
N SER A 27 0.93 4.21 -5.77
CA SER A 27 1.68 5.31 -6.39
C SER A 27 1.18 5.63 -7.80
N VAL A 28 0.78 4.62 -8.59
CA VAL A 28 0.12 4.83 -9.89
C VAL A 28 -1.21 5.56 -9.72
N ARG A 29 -1.96 5.28 -8.66
CA ARG A 29 -3.19 6.01 -8.35
C ARG A 29 -2.92 7.50 -8.10
N VAL A 30 -1.84 7.81 -7.38
CA VAL A 30 -1.37 9.19 -7.18
C VAL A 30 -1.00 9.83 -8.52
N LEU A 31 -0.30 9.13 -9.41
CA LEU A 31 0.01 9.61 -10.77
C LEU A 31 -1.22 9.78 -11.67
N ASN A 32 -2.28 9.00 -11.45
CA ASN A 32 -3.55 9.15 -12.17
C ASN A 32 -4.32 10.39 -11.72
N GLN A 33 -4.17 10.82 -10.46
CA GLN A 33 -4.87 11.99 -9.90
C GLN A 33 -4.02 12.84 -8.95
N PRO A 34 -2.98 13.52 -9.45
CA PRO A 34 -2.07 14.28 -8.60
C PRO A 34 -2.77 15.35 -7.74
N GLY A 35 -3.83 15.97 -8.26
CA GLY A 35 -4.60 16.99 -7.55
C GLY A 35 -5.33 16.50 -6.30
N ALA A 36 -5.62 15.19 -6.19
CA ALA A 36 -6.21 14.60 -5.00
C ALA A 36 -5.16 14.23 -3.92
N HIS A 37 -3.87 14.36 -4.25
CA HIS A 37 -2.75 13.84 -3.47
C HIS A 37 -1.64 14.90 -3.35
N ALA A 38 -2.01 16.10 -2.89
CA ALA A 38 -1.12 17.27 -2.86
C ALA A 38 0.23 17.02 -2.16
N LEU A 39 0.25 16.20 -1.10
CA LEU A 39 1.47 15.83 -0.38
C LEU A 39 2.51 15.17 -1.30
N HIS A 40 2.09 14.45 -2.32
CA HIS A 40 2.98 13.70 -3.21
C HIS A 40 3.42 14.48 -4.45
N LEU A 41 3.01 15.75 -4.64
CA LEU A 41 3.36 16.52 -5.84
C LEU A 41 4.88 16.61 -6.13
N PRO A 42 5.78 16.75 -5.13
CA PRO A 42 7.21 16.69 -5.38
C PRO A 42 7.66 15.35 -5.97
N TRP A 43 7.14 14.24 -5.44
CA TRP A 43 7.40 12.91 -5.96
C TRP A 43 6.78 12.71 -7.36
N VAL A 44 5.55 13.16 -7.60
CA VAL A 44 4.86 13.07 -8.90
C VAL A 44 5.70 13.70 -10.00
N LYS A 45 6.31 14.88 -9.74
CA LYS A 45 7.18 15.56 -10.70
C LYS A 45 8.40 14.71 -11.07
N ARG A 46 9.09 14.15 -10.06
CA ARG A 46 10.28 13.30 -10.28
C ARG A 46 9.91 11.99 -10.99
N ALA A 47 8.86 11.31 -10.54
CA ALA A 47 8.39 10.06 -11.10
C ALA A 47 7.95 10.22 -12.57
N THR A 48 7.23 11.29 -12.90
CA THR A 48 6.82 11.58 -14.29
C THR A 48 8.03 11.81 -15.18
N ALA A 49 9.00 12.63 -14.75
CA ALA A 49 10.22 12.87 -15.50
C ALA A 49 11.06 11.60 -15.73
N ALA A 50 11.15 10.72 -14.72
CA ALA A 50 11.85 9.44 -14.83
C ALA A 50 11.18 8.49 -15.83
N LEU A 51 9.84 8.42 -15.81
CA LEU A 51 9.06 7.60 -16.75
C LEU A 51 9.20 8.10 -18.19
N ASP A 52 9.12 9.42 -18.40
CA ASP A 52 9.27 10.05 -19.71
C ASP A 52 10.68 9.83 -20.28
N ALA A 53 11.72 10.03 -19.45
CA ALA A 53 13.11 9.81 -19.86
C ALA A 53 13.39 8.35 -20.22
N ALA A 54 12.78 7.40 -19.52
CA ALA A 54 12.91 5.97 -19.79
C ALA A 54 12.02 5.46 -20.93
N GLY A 55 11.08 6.29 -21.41
CA GLY A 55 10.06 5.88 -22.39
C GLY A 55 9.22 4.69 -21.93
N LEU A 56 9.00 4.53 -20.62
CA LEU A 56 8.27 3.38 -20.08
C LEU A 56 6.76 3.60 -20.23
N ASP A 57 6.13 2.79 -21.09
CA ASP A 57 4.67 2.75 -21.20
C ASP A 57 4.04 2.02 -20.01
N ILE A 58 3.40 2.80 -19.13
CA ILE A 58 2.60 2.30 -18.00
C ILE A 58 1.09 2.38 -18.27
N GLY A 59 0.65 2.51 -19.52
CA GLY A 59 -0.76 2.69 -19.90
C GLY A 59 -1.66 1.57 -19.37
N LEU A 60 -1.26 0.30 -19.55
CA LEU A 60 -2.03 -0.82 -19.00
C LEU A 60 -2.12 -0.77 -17.47
N LEU A 61 -1.04 -0.41 -16.79
CA LEU A 61 -1.03 -0.29 -15.32
C LEU A 61 -1.93 0.87 -14.87
N ARG A 62 -1.92 2.01 -15.57
CA ARG A 62 -2.83 3.13 -15.30
C ARG A 62 -4.30 2.75 -15.52
N ASP A 63 -4.59 2.00 -16.58
CA ASP A 63 -5.93 1.49 -16.90
C ASP A 63 -6.45 0.53 -15.82
N LEU A 64 -5.56 -0.26 -15.22
CA LEU A 64 -5.87 -1.24 -14.17
C LEU A 64 -6.04 -0.63 -12.77
N VAL A 65 -5.69 0.65 -12.57
CA VAL A 65 -5.78 1.34 -11.26
C VAL A 65 -6.89 2.41 -11.29
N PRO A 66 -8.19 2.02 -11.39
CA PRO A 66 -9.29 2.98 -11.32
C PRO A 66 -9.53 3.41 -9.87
N LEU A 67 -10.18 4.57 -9.71
CA LEU A 67 -10.46 5.10 -8.38
C LEU A 67 -11.44 4.28 -7.52
N ARG A 68 -12.34 3.51 -8.16
CA ARG A 68 -13.51 2.90 -7.52
C ARG A 68 -13.36 1.40 -7.25
N HIS A 69 -12.90 0.61 -8.22
CA HIS A 69 -12.78 -0.84 -8.09
C HIS A 69 -11.43 -1.31 -8.63
N LEU A 70 -10.47 -1.56 -7.74
CA LEU A 70 -9.17 -2.09 -8.12
C LEU A 70 -9.26 -3.62 -8.28
N PRO A 71 -8.77 -4.20 -9.38
CA PRO A 71 -8.58 -5.65 -9.47
C PRO A 71 -7.70 -6.15 -8.32
N GLY A 72 -8.24 -7.03 -7.51
CA GLY A 72 -7.59 -7.57 -6.31
C GLY A 72 -6.37 -8.43 -6.63
N PHE A 73 -6.22 -8.90 -7.87
CA PHE A 73 -5.04 -9.64 -8.32
C PHE A 73 -3.78 -8.76 -8.48
N LEU A 74 -3.90 -7.43 -8.64
CA LEU A 74 -2.74 -6.55 -8.85
C LEU A 74 -1.78 -6.47 -7.66
N ALA A 75 -2.34 -6.62 -6.46
CA ALA A 75 -1.61 -6.61 -5.21
C ALA A 75 -2.36 -7.54 -4.26
N GLY A 76 -1.84 -8.76 -4.17
CA GLY A 76 -2.31 -9.83 -3.31
C GLY A 76 -2.27 -9.46 -1.82
N THR A 77 -2.68 -10.42 -1.00
CA THR A 77 -2.36 -10.34 0.43
C THR A 77 -0.92 -10.78 0.61
N PRO A 78 -0.04 -9.97 1.22
CA PRO A 78 1.36 -10.34 1.44
C PRO A 78 1.48 -11.70 2.15
N ALA A 79 2.18 -12.64 1.53
CA ALA A 79 2.38 -13.99 2.08
C ALA A 79 3.29 -13.99 3.33
N SER A 80 4.19 -13.01 3.43
CA SER A 80 5.09 -12.81 4.57
C SER A 80 5.00 -11.37 5.11
N PRO A 81 5.60 -11.07 6.29
CA PRO A 81 5.65 -9.69 6.81
C PRO A 81 6.52 -8.75 5.96
N LEU A 82 7.54 -9.27 5.30
CA LEU A 82 8.53 -8.52 4.52
C LEU A 82 8.73 -9.22 3.17
N PRO A 83 7.73 -9.21 2.27
CA PRO A 83 7.88 -9.85 0.97
C PRO A 83 8.86 -9.07 0.10
N GLU A 84 9.61 -9.78 -0.74
CA GLU A 84 10.34 -9.14 -1.83
C GLU A 84 9.38 -8.85 -2.99
N LEU A 85 9.68 -7.82 -3.79
CA LEU A 85 8.87 -7.51 -4.96
C LEU A 85 8.80 -8.71 -5.93
N ALA A 86 9.92 -9.44 -6.08
CA ALA A 86 10.00 -10.60 -6.95
C ALA A 86 8.96 -11.68 -6.57
N ASP A 87 8.76 -11.92 -5.27
CA ASP A 87 7.78 -12.87 -4.76
C ASP A 87 6.34 -12.43 -5.09
N GLU A 88 6.01 -11.16 -4.84
CA GLU A 88 4.67 -10.63 -5.14
C GLU A 88 4.39 -10.58 -6.65
N LEU A 89 5.42 -10.39 -7.49
CA LEU A 89 5.30 -10.46 -8.95
C LEU A 89 5.22 -11.91 -9.46
N ALA A 90 5.80 -12.89 -8.77
CA ALA A 90 5.60 -14.30 -9.06
C ALA A 90 4.14 -14.70 -8.78
N ASP A 91 3.61 -14.31 -7.63
CA ASP A 91 2.19 -14.51 -7.28
C ASP A 91 1.25 -13.88 -8.31
N LEU A 92 1.60 -12.70 -8.85
CA LEU A 92 0.84 -12.02 -9.91
C LEU A 92 0.83 -12.85 -11.20
N ARG A 93 1.97 -13.42 -11.61
CA ARG A 93 2.07 -14.25 -12.82
C ARG A 93 1.23 -15.52 -12.72
N ASP A 94 1.11 -16.08 -11.51
CA ASP A 94 0.36 -17.31 -11.26
C ASP A 94 -1.16 -17.11 -11.13
N VAL A 95 -1.66 -15.87 -11.28
CA VAL A 95 -3.09 -15.58 -11.21
C VAL A 95 -3.84 -16.29 -12.36
N PRO A 96 -4.83 -17.16 -12.06
CA PRO A 96 -5.55 -17.86 -13.12
C PRO A 96 -6.27 -16.92 -14.08
N ALA A 97 -6.23 -17.19 -15.38
CA ALA A 97 -6.89 -16.36 -16.41
C ALA A 97 -8.38 -16.08 -16.12
N ARG A 98 -9.11 -17.05 -15.53
CA ARG A 98 -10.50 -16.88 -15.10
C ARG A 98 -10.69 -15.80 -14.02
N VAL A 99 -9.72 -15.66 -13.12
CA VAL A 99 -9.72 -14.64 -12.05
C VAL A 99 -9.49 -13.27 -12.66
N VAL A 100 -8.51 -13.15 -13.56
CA VAL A 100 -8.23 -11.92 -14.30
C VAL A 100 -9.49 -11.46 -15.05
N ARG A 101 -10.06 -12.32 -15.91
CA ARG A 101 -11.25 -11.99 -16.70
C ARG A 101 -12.42 -11.52 -15.82
N ARG A 102 -12.74 -12.29 -14.78
CA ARG A 102 -13.83 -11.94 -13.84
C ARG A 102 -13.61 -10.58 -13.18
N GLU A 103 -12.39 -10.28 -12.73
CA GLU A 103 -12.09 -8.98 -12.11
C GLU A 103 -12.07 -7.83 -13.12
N LEU A 104 -11.65 -8.09 -14.36
CA LEU A 104 -11.78 -7.12 -15.47
C LEU A 104 -13.24 -6.92 -15.91
N ASP A 105 -14.11 -7.92 -15.78
CA ASP A 105 -15.56 -7.83 -16.06
C ASP A 105 -16.29 -7.00 -14.98
N ALA A 106 -15.74 -6.95 -13.76
CA ALA A 106 -16.25 -6.11 -12.67
C ALA A 106 -15.85 -4.63 -12.79
N MET A 107 -14.89 -4.30 -13.65
CA MET A 107 -14.50 -2.91 -13.91
C MET A 107 -15.59 -2.18 -14.69
N THR A 108 -15.90 -0.94 -14.28
CA THR A 108 -16.88 -0.11 -14.98
C THR A 108 -16.21 0.78 -16.04
N GLY A 109 -16.92 1.01 -17.15
CA GLY A 109 -16.45 1.85 -18.25
C GLY A 109 -15.90 1.06 -19.45
N PRO A 110 -15.62 1.73 -20.57
CA PRO A 110 -15.10 1.08 -21.77
C PRO A 110 -13.67 0.58 -21.55
N ARG A 111 -13.36 -0.61 -22.08
CA ARG A 111 -11.99 -1.14 -22.08
C ARG A 111 -11.16 -0.46 -23.17
N SER A 112 -9.98 0.00 -22.80
CA SER A 112 -8.95 0.42 -23.75
C SER A 112 -8.52 -0.74 -24.65
N THR A 113 -7.80 -0.43 -25.73
CA THR A 113 -7.18 -1.46 -26.58
C THR A 113 -6.22 -2.36 -25.79
N ALA A 114 -5.48 -1.78 -24.83
CA ALA A 114 -4.57 -2.51 -23.95
C ALA A 114 -5.33 -3.48 -23.04
N LEU A 115 -6.40 -3.02 -22.38
CA LEU A 115 -7.27 -3.86 -21.56
C LEU A 115 -7.96 -4.96 -22.36
N ASN A 116 -8.40 -4.68 -23.60
CA ASN A 116 -8.99 -5.71 -24.46
C ASN A 116 -7.97 -6.77 -24.88
N ARG A 117 -6.72 -6.37 -25.15
CA ARG A 117 -5.62 -7.32 -25.42
C ARG A 117 -5.34 -8.17 -24.18
N PHE A 118 -5.24 -7.53 -23.01
CA PHE A 118 -5.02 -8.23 -21.74
C PHE A 118 -6.17 -9.20 -21.43
N TYR A 119 -7.41 -8.80 -21.67
CA TYR A 119 -8.57 -9.67 -21.50
C TYR A 119 -8.48 -10.90 -22.41
N ARG A 120 -8.07 -10.77 -23.68
CA ARG A 120 -7.99 -11.92 -24.60
C ARG A 120 -6.91 -12.93 -24.21
N ASP A 121 -5.77 -12.44 -23.75
CA ASP A 121 -4.60 -13.24 -23.37
C ASP A 121 -4.06 -12.82 -21.99
N PRO A 122 -4.70 -13.29 -20.90
CA PRO A 122 -4.31 -12.93 -19.54
C PRO A 122 -2.91 -13.43 -19.17
N GLU A 123 -2.51 -14.64 -19.57
CA GLU A 123 -1.23 -15.24 -19.19
C GLU A 123 -0.06 -14.39 -19.70
N ALA A 124 -0.01 -14.13 -21.02
CA ALA A 124 1.04 -13.26 -21.56
C ALA A 124 0.89 -11.80 -21.08
N GLY A 125 -0.33 -11.39 -20.72
CA GLY A 125 -0.59 -10.07 -20.16
C GLY A 125 -0.06 -9.89 -18.74
N LEU A 126 -0.17 -10.91 -17.89
CA LEU A 126 0.38 -10.92 -16.53
C LEU A 126 1.91 -10.87 -16.57
N GLU A 127 2.54 -11.61 -17.47
CA GLU A 127 4.00 -11.54 -17.67
C GLU A 127 4.46 -10.12 -18.06
N ARG A 128 3.79 -9.51 -19.04
CA ARG A 128 4.09 -8.13 -19.44
C ARG A 128 3.81 -7.13 -18.32
N LEU A 129 2.73 -7.32 -17.57
CA LEU A 129 2.36 -6.45 -16.47
C LEU A 129 3.39 -6.53 -15.34
N ALA A 130 3.82 -7.73 -14.96
CA ALA A 130 4.86 -7.94 -13.95
C ALA A 130 6.18 -7.27 -14.37
N ALA A 131 6.60 -7.43 -15.64
CA ALA A 131 7.79 -6.76 -16.16
C ALA A 131 7.66 -5.22 -16.15
N VAL A 132 6.48 -4.68 -16.45
CA VAL A 132 6.24 -3.23 -16.36
C VAL A 132 6.26 -2.75 -14.91
N MET A 133 5.69 -3.52 -13.97
CA MET A 133 5.70 -3.19 -12.54
C MET A 133 7.13 -3.22 -11.98
N GLU A 134 7.94 -4.20 -12.34
CA GLU A 134 9.36 -4.28 -11.97
C GLU A 134 10.14 -3.07 -12.49
N ARG A 135 10.02 -2.75 -13.79
CA ARG A 135 10.67 -1.55 -14.36
C ARG A 135 10.16 -0.25 -13.74
N TYR A 136 8.87 -0.17 -13.44
CA TYR A 136 8.29 0.98 -12.76
C TYR A 136 8.92 1.14 -11.37
N TRP A 137 9.01 0.05 -10.61
CA TRP A 137 9.63 0.03 -9.30
C TRP A 137 11.05 0.60 -9.34
N ASP A 138 11.91 0.06 -10.21
CA ASP A 138 13.31 0.48 -10.32
C ASP A 138 13.45 1.97 -10.63
N LEU A 139 12.57 2.51 -11.47
CA LEU A 139 12.64 3.90 -11.92
C LEU A 139 12.09 4.90 -10.90
N VAL A 140 11.00 4.56 -10.20
CA VAL A 140 10.21 5.57 -9.47
C VAL A 140 10.01 5.30 -7.98
N LEU A 141 10.23 4.07 -7.52
CA LEU A 141 10.05 3.69 -6.12
C LEU A 141 11.35 3.25 -5.47
N ALA A 142 12.17 2.43 -6.12
CA ALA A 142 13.45 1.97 -5.59
C ALA A 142 14.37 3.11 -5.11
N PRO A 143 14.49 4.27 -5.81
CA PRO A 143 15.33 5.38 -5.34
C PRO A 143 14.86 5.99 -4.01
N ASP A 144 13.55 6.02 -3.78
CA ASP A 144 12.92 6.58 -2.57
C ASP A 144 12.59 5.47 -1.54
N TRP A 145 12.81 4.20 -1.87
CA TRP A 145 12.35 3.06 -1.05
C TRP A 145 12.97 2.98 0.34
N PRO A 146 14.28 3.22 0.55
CA PRO A 146 14.84 3.24 1.91
C PRO A 146 14.11 4.22 2.83
N ARG A 147 13.76 5.41 2.30
CA ARG A 147 13.03 6.44 3.03
C ARG A 147 11.58 6.05 3.28
N ILE A 148 10.89 5.52 2.26
CA ILE A 148 9.53 5.01 2.41
C ILE A 148 9.50 3.90 3.46
N ARG A 149 10.38 2.90 3.34
CA ARG A 149 10.46 1.77 4.25
C ARG A 149 10.73 2.21 5.70
N ALA A 150 11.65 3.15 5.93
CA ALA A 150 11.89 3.69 7.27
C ALA A 150 10.63 4.31 7.89
N LEU A 151 9.84 5.06 7.10
CA LEU A 151 8.56 5.62 7.54
C LEU A 151 7.56 4.51 7.91
N LEU A 152 7.43 3.49 7.06
CA LEU A 152 6.49 2.39 7.29
C LEU A 152 6.91 1.54 8.51
N GLU A 153 8.19 1.26 8.68
CA GLU A 153 8.74 0.55 9.85
C GLU A 153 8.54 1.34 11.15
N ALA A 154 8.76 2.65 11.12
CA ALA A 154 8.51 3.51 12.28
C ALA A 154 7.03 3.51 12.70
N ASP A 155 6.10 3.49 11.73
CA ASP A 155 4.68 3.31 12.01
C ASP A 155 4.41 1.94 12.66
N VAL A 156 4.88 0.84 12.07
CA VAL A 156 4.70 -0.51 12.64
C VAL A 156 5.27 -0.63 14.05
N LEU A 157 6.44 -0.05 14.32
CA LEU A 157 7.05 -0.03 15.64
C LEU A 157 6.16 0.72 16.66
N HIS A 158 5.61 1.86 16.25
CA HIS A 158 4.67 2.61 17.08
C HIS A 158 3.40 1.79 17.36
N ARG A 159 2.78 1.22 16.31
CA ARG A 159 1.58 0.38 16.40
C ARG A 159 1.78 -0.86 17.29
N SER A 160 2.94 -1.48 17.19
CA SER A 160 3.30 -2.65 17.99
C SER A 160 3.40 -2.31 19.48
N ARG A 161 3.89 -1.11 19.82
CA ARG A 161 3.91 -0.63 21.22
C ARG A 161 2.51 -0.40 21.76
N LEU A 162 1.61 0.21 20.98
CA LEU A 162 0.21 0.39 21.38
C LEU A 162 -0.49 -0.95 21.62
N LEU A 163 -0.28 -1.92 20.72
CA LEU A 163 -0.79 -3.27 20.90
C LEU A 163 -0.29 -3.90 22.21
N ALA A 164 1.00 -3.74 22.52
CA ALA A 164 1.58 -4.29 23.75
C ALA A 164 1.11 -3.58 25.03
N GLN A 165 0.75 -2.29 24.95
CA GLN A 165 0.42 -1.46 26.12
C GLN A 165 -1.08 -1.47 26.45
N GLY A 166 -1.96 -1.41 25.45
CA GLY A 166 -3.42 -1.41 25.66
C GLY A 166 -4.21 -2.27 24.67
N GLY A 167 -3.53 -3.21 24.01
CA GLY A 167 -4.18 -4.27 23.24
C GLY A 167 -4.70 -3.82 21.87
N ALA A 168 -5.50 -4.70 21.27
CA ALA A 168 -5.97 -4.52 19.90
C ALA A 168 -6.83 -3.26 19.70
N ALA A 169 -7.62 -2.89 20.71
CA ALA A 169 -8.46 -1.70 20.66
C ALA A 169 -7.63 -0.41 20.53
N GLU A 170 -6.54 -0.28 21.29
CA GLU A 170 -5.65 0.88 21.23
C GLU A 170 -4.92 0.94 19.88
N LEU A 171 -4.41 -0.21 19.41
CA LEU A 171 -3.82 -0.35 18.09
C LEU A 171 -4.77 0.15 16.98
N PHE A 172 -5.96 -0.44 16.90
CA PHE A 172 -6.87 -0.23 15.78
C PHE A 172 -7.44 1.19 15.75
N ASN A 173 -7.76 1.75 16.92
CA ASN A 173 -8.31 3.10 17.03
C ASN A 173 -7.26 4.20 16.78
N ASP A 174 -5.96 3.90 16.87
CA ASP A 174 -4.91 4.85 16.51
C ASP A 174 -4.65 4.89 14.99
N LEU A 175 -5.03 3.87 14.21
CA LEU A 175 -4.62 3.72 12.79
C LEU A 175 -4.93 4.97 11.97
N THR A 176 -6.20 5.36 11.93
CA THR A 176 -6.71 6.53 11.22
C THR A 176 -8.15 6.80 11.66
N PRO A 177 -8.67 8.04 11.58
CA PRO A 177 -10.07 8.33 11.88
C PRO A 177 -11.11 7.57 11.03
N LEU A 178 -10.68 6.94 9.94
CA LEU A 178 -11.53 6.09 9.09
C LEU A 178 -11.72 4.67 9.64
N VAL A 179 -11.06 4.33 10.74
CA VAL A 179 -11.08 3.00 11.35
C VAL A 179 -11.50 3.13 12.81
N ARG A 180 -12.47 2.33 13.24
CA ARG A 180 -12.97 2.30 14.60
C ARG A 180 -13.11 0.86 15.06
N TRP A 181 -12.59 0.56 16.23
CA TRP A 181 -12.77 -0.72 16.91
C TRP A 181 -13.76 -0.57 18.07
N GLU A 182 -14.79 -1.40 18.07
CA GLU A 182 -15.80 -1.44 19.13
C GLU A 182 -16.38 -2.86 19.27
N GLY A 183 -16.38 -3.41 20.49
CA GLY A 183 -17.06 -4.66 20.80
C GLY A 183 -16.66 -5.88 19.94
N GLY A 184 -15.39 -5.99 19.52
CA GLY A 184 -14.94 -7.10 18.66
C GLY A 184 -15.17 -6.88 17.16
N THR A 185 -15.62 -5.69 16.76
CA THR A 185 -15.83 -5.31 15.37
C THR A 185 -14.91 -4.18 14.97
N LEU A 186 -14.23 -4.32 13.84
CA LEU A 186 -13.48 -3.25 13.19
C LEU A 186 -14.32 -2.64 12.07
N THR A 187 -14.81 -1.43 12.30
CA THR A 187 -15.55 -0.65 11.32
C THR A 187 -14.59 0.22 10.50
N VAL A 188 -14.65 0.08 9.18
CA VAL A 188 -13.82 0.82 8.22
C VAL A 188 -14.70 1.67 7.31
N ALA A 189 -14.47 2.98 7.32
CA ALA A 189 -15.23 3.96 6.55
C ALA A 189 -14.85 3.93 5.06
N HIS A 190 -15.61 3.16 4.28
CA HIS A 190 -15.59 3.21 2.81
C HIS A 190 -16.79 3.97 2.24
N ARG A 191 -16.54 4.84 1.25
CA ARG A 191 -17.57 5.71 0.63
C ARG A 191 -18.62 4.95 -0.20
N HIS A 192 -18.26 3.81 -0.77
CA HIS A 192 -19.09 3.11 -1.76
C HIS A 192 -19.28 1.61 -1.47
N LEU A 193 -18.94 1.17 -0.25
CA LEU A 193 -19.05 -0.22 0.17
C LEU A 193 -19.82 -0.28 1.48
N HIS A 194 -20.89 -1.06 1.53
CA HIS A 194 -21.62 -1.39 2.75
C HIS A 194 -21.64 -2.92 2.89
N ALA A 195 -20.89 -3.47 3.84
CA ALA A 195 -20.78 -4.92 4.03
C ALA A 195 -20.38 -5.26 5.46
N ALA A 196 -20.87 -6.39 5.96
CA ALA A 196 -20.36 -7.04 7.15
C ALA A 196 -19.65 -8.34 6.71
N VAL A 197 -18.40 -8.53 7.12
CA VAL A 197 -17.59 -9.67 6.72
C VAL A 197 -16.99 -10.31 7.98
N PRO A 198 -17.33 -11.56 8.30
CA PRO A 198 -16.61 -12.29 9.33
C PRO A 198 -15.21 -12.65 8.83
N LEU A 199 -14.22 -12.60 9.72
CA LEU A 199 -12.85 -12.98 9.38
C LEU A 199 -12.65 -14.50 9.39
N ASP A 200 -13.51 -15.25 10.09
CA ASP A 200 -13.57 -16.72 10.09
C ASP A 200 -12.22 -17.38 10.44
N GLY A 201 -11.53 -16.87 11.45
CA GLY A 201 -10.24 -17.38 11.91
C GLY A 201 -9.06 -16.99 11.01
N ARG A 202 -9.28 -16.31 9.87
CA ARG A 202 -8.20 -15.88 8.97
C ARG A 202 -7.37 -14.74 9.55
N GLY A 203 -7.90 -13.94 10.48
CA GLY A 203 -7.26 -12.72 10.96
C GLY A 203 -7.20 -11.59 9.92
N LEU A 204 -6.46 -10.53 10.26
CA LEU A 204 -6.32 -9.33 9.42
C LEU A 204 -4.84 -8.98 9.18
N VAL A 205 -4.46 -8.76 7.93
CA VAL A 205 -3.14 -8.17 7.60
C VAL A 205 -3.25 -6.65 7.56
N LEU A 206 -2.47 -5.99 8.41
CA LEU A 206 -2.32 -4.55 8.46
C LEU A 206 -1.12 -4.13 7.59
N VAL A 207 -1.37 -3.34 6.56
CA VAL A 207 -0.33 -2.88 5.62
C VAL A 207 -0.26 -1.35 5.64
N PRO A 208 0.70 -0.73 6.34
CA PRO A 208 0.92 0.71 6.18
C PRO A 208 1.37 0.99 4.74
N SER A 209 0.92 2.10 4.17
CA SER A 209 1.29 2.46 2.80
C SER A 209 1.48 3.95 2.58
N ALA A 210 2.58 4.34 1.93
CA ALA A 210 2.93 5.74 1.76
C ALA A 210 1.93 6.48 0.86
N PHE A 211 1.39 5.81 -0.16
CA PHE A 211 0.57 6.45 -1.19
C PHE A 211 -0.95 6.28 -1.02
N VAL A 212 -1.42 5.73 0.12
CA VAL A 212 -2.88 5.56 0.33
C VAL A 212 -3.57 6.78 0.95
N TRP A 213 -2.82 7.69 1.59
CA TRP A 213 -3.39 8.89 2.20
C TRP A 213 -4.16 9.73 1.17
N PRO A 214 -5.33 10.31 1.52
CA PRO A 214 -6.01 10.32 2.83
C PRO A 214 -7.00 9.17 3.05
N ARG A 215 -6.86 8.05 2.32
CA ARG A 215 -7.82 6.95 2.30
C ARG A 215 -7.25 5.68 2.94
N VAL A 216 -8.14 4.71 3.10
CA VAL A 216 -7.81 3.31 3.40
C VAL A 216 -8.31 2.41 2.28
N PHE A 217 -7.72 1.22 2.15
CA PHE A 217 -8.14 0.20 1.21
C PHE A 217 -8.30 -1.13 1.93
N SER A 218 -9.39 -1.82 1.65
CA SER A 218 -9.66 -3.14 2.23
C SER A 218 -9.82 -4.16 1.13
N LYS A 219 -9.30 -5.36 1.38
CA LYS A 219 -9.53 -6.54 0.55
C LYS A 219 -10.11 -7.62 1.45
N THR A 220 -11.31 -8.06 1.15
CA THR A 220 -12.08 -9.02 1.96
C THR A 220 -12.56 -10.23 1.17
N ASP A 221 -12.08 -10.37 -0.07
CA ASP A 221 -12.43 -11.51 -0.90
C ASP A 221 -12.03 -12.82 -0.20
N PRO A 222 -12.94 -13.81 -0.07
CA PRO A 222 -12.73 -15.04 0.69
C PRO A 222 -11.50 -15.85 0.29
N ARG A 223 -10.98 -15.67 -0.92
CA ARG A 223 -9.80 -16.39 -1.44
C ARG A 223 -8.51 -16.01 -0.73
N TRP A 224 -8.49 -14.89 -0.01
CA TRP A 224 -7.29 -14.41 0.67
C TRP A 224 -7.57 -14.09 2.14
N GLN A 225 -6.50 -14.06 2.94
CA GLN A 225 -6.55 -13.42 4.24
C GLN A 225 -6.92 -11.93 4.05
N PRO A 226 -7.91 -11.40 4.79
CA PRO A 226 -8.30 -10.01 4.67
C PRO A 226 -7.14 -9.04 4.92
N VAL A 227 -7.14 -7.92 4.20
CA VAL A 227 -6.10 -6.88 4.30
C VAL A 227 -6.74 -5.54 4.52
N LEU A 228 -6.19 -4.77 5.45
CA LEU A 228 -6.44 -3.34 5.61
C LEU A 228 -5.15 -2.57 5.34
N ARG A 229 -5.20 -1.72 4.32
CA ARG A 229 -4.11 -0.83 3.93
C ARG A 229 -4.41 0.57 4.39
N TYR A 230 -3.50 1.17 5.14
CA TYR A 230 -3.76 2.40 5.90
C TYR A 230 -2.58 3.38 5.79
N PRO A 231 -2.82 4.69 5.95
CA PRO A 231 -1.75 5.67 5.85
C PRO A 231 -0.85 5.60 7.10
N PRO A 232 0.49 5.60 6.96
CA PRO A 232 1.39 5.64 8.10
C PRO A 232 1.34 7.03 8.76
N ARG A 233 1.77 7.08 10.02
CA ARG A 233 2.11 8.33 10.69
C ARG A 233 3.27 9.03 9.96
N GLY A 234 3.32 10.36 10.01
CA GLY A 234 4.46 11.13 9.48
C GLY A 234 4.49 11.32 7.96
N ILE A 235 3.44 10.96 7.22
CA ILE A 235 3.45 11.06 5.74
C ILE A 235 3.73 12.47 5.20
N ALA A 236 3.37 13.53 5.95
CA ALA A 236 3.60 14.91 5.55
C ALA A 236 5.09 15.25 5.38
N THR A 237 5.96 14.59 6.13
CA THR A 237 7.42 14.83 6.09
C THR A 237 8.14 13.90 5.12
N LEU A 238 7.43 13.01 4.39
CA LEU A 238 8.06 12.00 3.52
C LEU A 238 8.84 12.60 2.34
N TRP A 239 8.51 13.81 1.87
CA TRP A 239 9.22 14.43 0.74
C TRP A 239 10.00 15.68 1.12
N GLU A 240 10.03 16.01 2.40
CA GLU A 240 10.81 17.14 2.88
C GLU A 240 12.30 16.80 2.71
N THR A 241 13.02 17.59 1.91
CA THR A 241 14.48 17.56 1.89
C THR A 241 14.96 18.30 3.13
N GLY A 242 14.84 17.68 4.30
CA GLY A 242 15.48 18.16 5.51
C GLY A 242 16.95 17.76 5.44
N THR A 243 17.84 18.73 5.21
CA THR A 243 19.19 18.60 5.76
C THR A 243 19.00 18.37 7.25
N ALA A 244 19.31 17.16 7.71
CA ALA A 244 19.61 16.87 9.09
C ALA A 244 20.85 17.69 9.52
N THR A 245 20.75 19.02 9.50
CA THR A 245 21.70 19.88 10.19
C THR A 245 21.37 19.66 11.65
N ALA A 246 22.13 18.78 12.30
CA ALA A 246 22.13 18.66 13.75
C ALA A 246 22.04 20.07 14.34
N PRO A 247 20.99 20.39 15.13
CA PRO A 247 20.92 21.69 15.77
C PRO A 247 22.25 21.91 16.47
N GLY A 248 22.91 23.07 16.27
CA GLY A 248 24.23 23.31 16.87
C GLY A 248 24.24 23.06 18.38
N ALA A 249 23.08 23.23 19.03
CA ALA A 249 22.82 22.86 20.42
C ALA A 249 22.95 21.34 20.70
N LEU A 250 22.43 20.47 19.82
CA LEU A 250 22.53 19.01 19.97
C LEU A 250 23.97 18.54 19.76
N ALA A 251 24.66 19.06 18.75
CA ALA A 251 26.08 18.79 18.53
C ALA A 251 26.96 19.24 19.70
N GLY A 252 26.57 20.31 20.41
CA GLY A 252 27.24 20.79 21.62
C GLY A 252 27.07 19.87 22.84
N VAL A 253 25.99 19.08 22.92
CA VAL A 253 25.68 18.22 24.07
C VAL A 253 26.13 16.76 23.85
N VAL A 254 25.89 16.21 22.66
CA VAL A 254 26.19 14.79 22.35
C VAL A 254 27.34 14.58 21.37
N GLY A 255 27.94 15.66 20.86
CA GLY A 255 29.01 15.62 19.86
C GLY A 255 28.47 15.46 18.43
N ARG A 256 29.11 16.09 17.44
CA ARG A 256 28.65 16.11 16.04
C ARG A 256 28.33 14.73 15.48
N GLY A 257 29.17 13.73 15.73
CA GLY A 257 28.98 12.38 15.21
C GLY A 257 27.69 11.71 15.71
N ARG A 258 27.38 11.86 17.01
CA ARG A 258 26.14 11.31 17.59
C ARG A 258 24.92 12.15 17.26
N ALA A 259 25.09 13.47 17.17
CA ALA A 259 24.01 14.36 16.75
C ALA A 259 23.57 14.07 15.31
N MET A 260 24.51 13.77 14.40
CA MET A 260 24.20 13.33 13.04
C MET A 260 23.47 11.98 13.02
N LEU A 261 23.92 11.00 13.82
CA LEU A 261 23.24 9.72 13.92
C LEU A 261 21.80 9.84 14.46
N LEU A 262 21.56 10.79 15.37
CA LEU A 262 20.22 11.04 15.93
C LEU A 262 19.29 11.80 14.97
N THR A 263 19.83 12.48 13.97
CA THR A 263 19.04 13.16 12.93
C THR A 263 18.80 12.29 11.70
N GLU A 264 19.41 11.11 11.64
CA GLU A 264 19.23 10.08 10.59
C GLU A 264 18.32 8.92 11.06
N LEU A 265 17.72 9.02 12.25
CA LEU A 265 16.69 8.12 12.81
C LEU A 265 15.30 8.75 12.67
#